data_AF-A0A2P2JM19-F1
#
_entry.id   AF-A0A2P2JM19-F1
#
_cell.length_a   1.000
_cell.length_b   1.000
_cell.length_c   1.000
_cell.angle_alpha   90.00
_cell.angle_beta   90.00
_cell.angle_gamma   90.00
#
_symmetry.space_group_name_H-M   'P 1'
#
loop_
_entity.id
_entity.type
_entity.pdbx_description
1 polymer ?
#
loop_
_entity_poly.entity_id
_entity_poly.type
_entity_poly.pdbx_seq_one_letter_code
_entity_poly.pdbx_strand_id
1 'polypeptide(L)'
;MFGYATDETPELMPLTHVLATKLGAKLTEVRKNKTCPWLRPDGKTQVTVEYRNENGVMVPIRVHTVLISTQHDETVTNEQIAKDLKEHVIKPVIPSQYLDDKTIFHLNPSGRFVIGGPHGDAGLTGRKIIIDTYGEWGAHGGGAFSGKDPTKVDRSGAYIVRQAAKSVVASGLARRCIVQVSYAIGVPEPLSVFVDTYKTGKIPDKDILALIKENFDFRPGMIAINLDLKRGGNFRYQKTAAYGHFGRDDPDFTWEIVKHLKPKA
;
A
#
# COMPACT_ATOMS: atom_id res chain seq x y z
N MET A 1 -6.76 6.48 -13.07
CA MET A 1 -5.96 6.06 -11.91
C MET A 1 -6.62 6.55 -10.63
N PHE A 2 -6.30 5.93 -9.50
CA PHE A 2 -6.89 6.27 -8.20
C PHE A 2 -5.84 6.47 -7.11
N GLY A 3 -6.10 7.46 -6.27
CA GLY A 3 -5.37 7.82 -5.08
C GLY A 3 -6.22 7.57 -3.86
N TYR A 4 -5.65 7.02 -2.80
CA TYR A 4 -6.38 6.79 -1.56
C TYR A 4 -5.55 7.16 -0.34
N ALA A 5 -6.22 7.69 0.67
CA ALA A 5 -5.67 7.92 2.00
C ALA A 5 -6.78 7.76 3.05
N THR A 6 -6.36 7.33 4.24
CA THR A 6 -7.20 7.06 5.41
C THR A 6 -6.35 7.33 6.64
N ASP A 7 -6.90 7.91 7.70
CA ASP A 7 -6.14 8.27 8.89
C ASP A 7 -6.07 7.17 9.96
N GLU A 8 -6.42 5.93 9.61
CA GLU A 8 -6.34 4.77 10.49
C GLU A 8 -4.90 4.34 10.84
N THR A 9 -3.90 4.82 10.09
CA THR A 9 -2.47 4.63 10.38
C THR A 9 -1.66 5.91 10.16
N PRO A 10 -0.49 6.07 10.82
CA PRO A 10 0.39 7.23 10.62
C PRO A 10 0.83 7.46 9.17
N GLU A 11 1.05 6.38 8.42
CA GLU A 11 1.40 6.42 6.99
C GLU A 11 0.21 6.75 6.05
N LEU A 12 -0.95 7.03 6.63
CA LEU A 12 -2.22 7.33 5.96
C LEU A 12 -2.65 6.22 4.97
N MET A 13 -2.50 4.97 5.41
CA MET A 13 -2.82 3.76 4.63
C MET A 13 -3.76 2.83 5.42
N PRO A 14 -4.48 1.92 4.73
CA PRO A 14 -5.31 0.93 5.41
C PRO A 14 -4.48 0.00 6.31
N LEU A 15 -4.92 -0.22 7.55
CA LEU A 15 -4.25 -1.07 8.52
C LEU A 15 -4.12 -2.51 8.00
N THR A 16 -5.14 -3.06 7.32
CA THR A 16 -5.07 -4.41 6.72
C THR A 16 -3.89 -4.52 5.74
N HIS A 17 -3.74 -3.53 4.86
CA HIS A 17 -2.67 -3.49 3.87
C HIS A 17 -1.31 -3.30 4.55
N VAL A 18 -1.22 -2.35 5.47
CA VAL A 18 0.01 -2.06 6.23
C VAL A 18 0.52 -3.31 6.95
N LEU A 19 -0.35 -4.00 7.70
CA LEU A 19 0.04 -5.18 8.46
C LEU A 19 0.43 -6.34 7.53
N ALA A 20 -0.36 -6.64 6.50
CA ALA A 20 -0.02 -7.71 5.55
C ALA A 20 1.33 -7.45 4.86
N THR A 21 1.57 -6.21 4.41
CA THR A 21 2.82 -5.79 3.78
C THR A 21 4.00 -5.85 4.74
N LYS A 22 3.86 -5.35 5.98
CA LYS A 22 4.92 -5.38 7.01
C LYS A 22 5.26 -6.81 7.43
N LEU A 23 4.29 -7.73 7.50
CA LEU A 23 4.57 -9.15 7.75
C LEU A 23 5.43 -9.77 6.63
N GLY A 24 5.11 -9.47 5.37
CA GLY A 24 5.90 -9.91 4.22
C GLY A 24 7.33 -9.35 4.22
N ALA A 25 7.49 -8.07 4.58
CA ALA A 25 8.80 -7.45 4.75
C ALA A 25 9.59 -8.09 5.90
N LYS A 26 8.93 -8.35 7.04
CA LYS A 26 9.53 -8.97 8.21
C LYS A 26 10.00 -10.40 7.94
N LEU A 27 9.25 -11.20 7.17
CA LEU A 27 9.68 -12.52 6.70
C LEU A 27 11.02 -12.44 5.96
N THR A 28 11.16 -11.48 5.03
CA THR A 28 12.43 -11.28 4.32
C THR A 28 13.54 -10.82 5.25
N GLU A 29 13.25 -9.93 6.20
CA GLU A 29 14.23 -9.46 7.19
C GLU A 29 14.78 -10.64 8.01
N VAL A 30 13.92 -11.44 8.64
CA VAL A 30 14.32 -12.56 9.50
C VAL A 30 15.00 -13.70 8.73
N ARG A 31 14.74 -13.81 7.43
CA ARG A 31 15.47 -14.70 6.52
C ARG A 31 16.87 -14.19 6.22
N LYS A 32 17.00 -12.89 5.89
CA LYS A 32 18.28 -12.29 5.47
C LYS A 32 19.24 -12.13 6.64
N ASN A 33 18.74 -11.78 7.83
CA ASN A 33 19.56 -11.64 9.05
C ASN A 33 19.81 -12.98 9.78
N LYS A 34 19.25 -14.09 9.26
CA LYS A 34 19.40 -15.45 9.78
C LYS A 34 18.73 -15.72 11.15
N THR A 35 17.81 -14.88 11.61
CA THR A 35 16.95 -15.19 12.77
C THR A 35 16.11 -16.44 12.52
N CYS A 36 15.54 -16.58 11.32
CA CYS A 36 14.83 -17.79 10.88
C CYS A 36 15.56 -18.35 9.65
N PRO A 37 16.67 -19.10 9.83
CA PRO A 37 17.56 -19.48 8.73
C PRO A 37 16.93 -20.48 7.75
N TRP A 38 15.88 -21.18 8.19
CA TRP A 38 15.11 -22.16 7.40
C TRP A 38 14.20 -21.52 6.34
N LEU A 39 13.98 -20.20 6.42
CA LEU A 39 13.13 -19.48 5.46
C LEU A 39 13.75 -19.45 4.08
N ARG A 40 12.93 -19.71 3.06
CA ARG A 40 13.25 -19.48 1.65
C ARG A 40 12.52 -18.23 1.13
N PRO A 41 12.86 -17.75 -0.09
CA PRO A 41 12.43 -16.41 -0.53
C PRO A 41 10.93 -16.24 -0.85
N ASP A 42 10.22 -17.29 -1.25
CA ASP A 42 8.79 -17.18 -1.62
C ASP A 42 7.89 -17.20 -0.37
N GLY A 43 6.93 -16.29 -0.30
CA GLY A 43 6.06 -16.15 0.86
C GLY A 43 4.87 -15.23 0.60
N LYS A 44 3.76 -15.51 1.27
CA LYS A 44 2.49 -14.78 1.14
C LYS A 44 1.93 -14.53 2.54
N THR A 45 1.39 -13.33 2.73
CA THR A 45 0.78 -12.88 3.99
C THR A 45 -0.58 -12.27 3.71
N GLN A 46 -1.51 -12.48 4.62
CA GLN A 46 -2.85 -11.91 4.56
C GLN A 46 -3.33 -11.62 5.98
N VAL A 47 -3.98 -10.48 6.16
CA VAL A 47 -4.49 -10.02 7.45
C VAL A 47 -5.95 -9.62 7.27
N THR A 48 -6.82 -10.17 8.11
CA THR A 48 -8.23 -9.79 8.22
C THR A 48 -8.39 -8.97 9.49
N VAL A 49 -8.90 -7.75 9.35
CA VAL A 49 -9.15 -6.82 10.47
C VAL A 49 -10.65 -6.63 10.62
N GLU A 50 -11.10 -6.63 11.86
CA GLU A 50 -12.46 -6.25 12.23
C GLU A 50 -12.53 -4.72 12.34
N TYR A 51 -13.47 -4.12 11.62
CA TYR A 51 -13.65 -2.67 11.58
C TYR A 51 -15.01 -2.26 12.10
N ARG A 52 -15.06 -1.07 12.70
CA ARG A 52 -16.29 -0.32 12.90
C ARG A 52 -16.34 0.86 11.93
N ASN A 53 -17.50 1.11 11.34
CA ASN A 53 -17.76 2.29 10.53
C ASN A 53 -18.42 3.36 11.39
N GLU A 54 -17.71 4.46 11.64
CA GLU A 54 -18.21 5.62 12.37
C GLU A 54 -18.39 6.79 11.40
N ASN A 55 -19.59 6.92 10.82
CA ASN A 55 -19.93 7.98 9.87
C ASN A 55 -18.96 8.10 8.69
N GLY A 56 -18.55 6.96 8.12
CA GLY A 56 -17.60 6.90 7.02
C GLY A 56 -16.15 6.74 7.47
N VAL A 57 -15.82 6.95 8.75
CA VAL A 57 -14.47 6.69 9.28
C VAL A 57 -14.31 5.19 9.56
N MET A 58 -13.20 4.60 9.10
CA MET A 58 -12.88 3.20 9.35
C MET A 58 -12.03 3.11 10.62
N VAL A 59 -12.59 2.51 11.69
CA VAL A 59 -11.91 2.36 12.97
C VAL A 59 -11.53 0.89 13.15
N PRO A 60 -10.23 0.53 13.10
CA PRO A 60 -9.79 -0.83 13.38
C PRO A 60 -10.06 -1.21 14.83
N ILE A 61 -10.69 -2.37 15.05
CA ILE A 61 -11.01 -2.87 16.39
C ILE A 61 -9.98 -3.92 16.82
N ARG A 62 -9.76 -4.93 15.98
CA ARG A 62 -8.83 -6.04 16.24
C ARG A 62 -8.44 -6.76 14.96
N VAL A 63 -7.35 -7.51 15.00
CA VAL A 63 -6.98 -8.48 13.95
C VAL A 63 -7.75 -9.77 14.19
N HIS A 64 -8.64 -10.09 13.26
CA HIS A 64 -9.44 -11.31 13.30
C HIS A 64 -8.64 -12.54 12.90
N THR A 65 -7.96 -12.47 11.75
CA THR A 65 -7.20 -13.60 11.21
C THR A 65 -5.88 -13.14 10.63
N VAL A 66 -4.82 -13.88 10.94
CA VAL A 66 -3.51 -13.77 10.28
C VAL A 66 -3.23 -15.06 9.54
N LEU A 67 -2.91 -14.94 8.25
CA LEU A 67 -2.47 -16.04 7.40
C LEU A 67 -1.05 -15.77 6.90
N ILE A 68 -0.16 -16.74 7.10
CA ILE A 68 1.18 -16.75 6.51
C ILE A 68 1.41 -18.11 5.87
N SER A 69 1.75 -18.10 4.58
CA SER A 69 2.30 -19.25 3.86
C SER A 69 3.68 -18.88 3.37
N THR A 70 4.73 -19.47 3.95
CA THR A 70 6.12 -19.16 3.61
C THR A 70 6.87 -20.41 3.17
N GLN A 71 7.71 -20.25 2.15
CA GLN A 71 8.59 -21.28 1.68
C GLN A 71 9.66 -21.58 2.73
N HIS A 72 10.04 -22.84 2.85
CA HIS A 72 11.01 -23.30 3.83
C HIS A 72 11.91 -24.40 3.28
N ASP A 73 13.01 -24.70 3.97
CA ASP A 73 13.81 -25.88 3.67
C ASP A 73 13.18 -27.18 4.23
N GLU A 74 13.83 -28.31 3.98
CA GLU A 74 13.29 -29.63 4.34
C GLU A 74 13.46 -30.00 5.82
N THR A 75 14.24 -29.20 6.57
CA THR A 75 14.74 -29.55 7.90
C THR A 75 13.84 -29.07 9.03
N VAL A 76 13.11 -27.97 8.82
CA VAL A 76 12.25 -27.37 9.83
C VAL A 76 10.89 -28.10 9.93
N THR A 77 10.40 -28.30 11.15
CA THR A 77 9.07 -28.90 11.38
C THR A 77 7.97 -27.85 11.35
N ASN A 78 6.72 -28.26 11.14
CA ASN A 78 5.58 -27.35 11.11
C ASN A 78 5.33 -26.66 12.47
N GLU A 79 5.62 -27.35 13.56
CA GLU A 79 5.53 -26.80 14.91
C GLU A 79 6.55 -25.68 15.10
N GLN A 80 7.79 -25.88 14.63
CA GLN A 80 8.84 -24.87 14.69
C GLN A 80 8.52 -23.68 13.77
N ILE A 81 8.03 -23.92 12.55
CA ILE A 81 7.54 -22.86 11.65
C ILE A 81 6.47 -22.03 12.37
N ALA A 82 5.44 -22.66 12.93
CA ALA A 82 4.33 -21.97 13.58
C ALA A 82 4.81 -21.14 14.78
N LYS A 83 5.73 -21.68 15.59
CA LYS A 83 6.32 -20.99 16.73
C LYS A 83 7.12 -19.77 16.30
N ASP A 84 8.03 -19.92 15.34
CA ASP A 84 8.91 -18.85 14.86
C ASP A 84 8.15 -17.76 14.13
N LEU A 85 7.13 -18.10 13.33
CA LEU A 85 6.27 -17.12 12.69
C LEU A 85 5.51 -16.28 13.71
N LYS A 86 5.00 -16.89 14.78
CA LYS A 86 4.35 -16.14 15.87
C LYS A 86 5.34 -15.21 16.56
N GLU A 87 6.51 -15.71 16.95
CA GLU A 87 7.47 -14.99 17.78
C GLU A 87 8.27 -13.92 17.02
N HIS A 88 8.81 -14.27 15.86
CA HIS A 88 9.78 -13.45 15.15
C HIS A 88 9.18 -12.62 14.00
N VAL A 89 7.94 -12.90 13.61
CA VAL A 89 7.27 -12.22 12.49
C VAL A 89 5.99 -11.50 12.92
N ILE A 90 5.05 -12.20 13.56
CA ILE A 90 3.74 -11.66 13.90
C ILE A 90 3.82 -10.69 15.08
N LYS A 91 4.33 -11.13 16.23
CA LYS A 91 4.44 -10.29 17.43
C LYS A 91 5.21 -8.97 17.21
N PRO A 92 6.33 -8.94 16.45
CA PRO A 92 7.06 -7.70 16.21
C PRO A 92 6.35 -6.73 15.26
N VAL A 93 5.38 -7.20 14.47
CA VAL A 93 4.72 -6.39 13.43
C VAL A 93 3.33 -5.93 13.85
N ILE A 94 2.52 -6.81 14.45
CA ILE A 94 1.15 -6.48 14.82
C ILE A 94 1.14 -5.89 16.23
N PRO A 95 0.69 -4.64 16.41
CA PRO A 95 0.54 -4.05 17.74
C PRO A 95 -0.32 -4.93 18.64
N SER A 96 0.15 -5.16 19.88
CA SER A 96 -0.52 -6.07 20.83
C SER A 96 -1.97 -5.70 21.11
N GLN A 97 -2.31 -4.41 21.04
CA GLN A 97 -3.69 -3.92 21.21
C GLN A 97 -4.69 -4.48 20.18
N TYR A 98 -4.21 -5.00 19.04
CA TYR A 98 -5.06 -5.63 18.02
C TYR A 98 -5.06 -7.16 18.08
N LEU A 99 -4.26 -7.77 18.95
CA LEU A 99 -4.19 -9.23 19.11
C LEU A 99 -4.89 -9.65 20.39
N ASP A 100 -5.73 -10.67 20.29
CA ASP A 100 -6.40 -11.29 21.43
C ASP A 100 -6.38 -12.82 21.35
N ASP A 101 -6.95 -13.46 22.37
CA ASP A 101 -7.08 -14.92 22.48
C ASP A 101 -7.96 -15.54 21.38
N LYS A 102 -8.77 -14.71 20.70
CA LYS A 102 -9.65 -15.10 19.60
C LYS A 102 -9.04 -14.84 18.23
N THR A 103 -7.83 -14.27 18.13
CA THR A 103 -7.16 -14.09 16.84
C THR A 103 -6.83 -15.46 16.23
N ILE A 104 -7.30 -15.69 15.01
CA ILE A 104 -7.10 -16.94 14.28
C ILE A 104 -5.76 -16.88 13.55
N PHE A 105 -4.97 -17.95 13.66
CA PHE A 105 -3.68 -18.06 12.99
C PHE A 105 -3.65 -19.25 12.04
N HIS A 106 -3.48 -18.98 10.75
CA HIS A 106 -3.18 -20.00 9.73
C HIS A 106 -1.71 -19.88 9.33
N LEU A 107 -0.88 -20.81 9.79
CA LEU A 107 0.58 -20.78 9.61
C LEU A 107 1.00 -22.01 8.80
N ASN A 108 1.40 -21.79 7.55
CA ASN A 108 1.62 -22.82 6.54
C ASN A 108 0.47 -23.86 6.47
N PRO A 109 -0.79 -23.42 6.25
CA PRO A 109 -1.95 -24.32 6.27
C PRO A 109 -1.91 -25.42 5.20
N SER A 110 -1.09 -25.28 4.15
CA SER A 110 -0.86 -26.32 3.13
C SER A 110 0.02 -27.47 3.63
N GLY A 111 0.55 -27.39 4.85
CA GLY A 111 1.41 -28.40 5.44
C GLY A 111 2.87 -28.28 5.03
N ARG A 112 3.20 -28.40 3.74
CA ARG A 112 4.60 -28.36 3.25
C ARG A 112 4.75 -27.44 2.04
N PHE A 113 5.70 -26.50 2.11
CA PHE A 113 5.99 -25.55 1.04
C PHE A 113 7.51 -25.42 0.82
N VAL A 114 8.13 -26.48 0.27
CA VAL A 114 9.59 -26.53 0.01
C VAL A 114 9.93 -25.99 -1.38
N ILE A 115 9.18 -26.41 -2.39
CA ILE A 115 9.28 -25.94 -3.77
C ILE A 115 8.53 -24.61 -3.87
N GLY A 116 9.16 -23.58 -4.42
CA GLY A 116 8.58 -22.24 -4.54
C GLY A 116 9.31 -21.40 -5.57
N GLY A 117 8.91 -20.13 -5.67
CA GLY A 117 9.41 -19.24 -6.72
C GLY A 117 8.98 -19.71 -8.13
N PRO A 118 9.73 -19.34 -9.19
CA PRO A 118 9.37 -19.68 -10.57
C PRO A 118 9.25 -21.18 -10.88
N HIS A 119 9.85 -22.05 -10.04
CA HIS A 119 9.68 -23.50 -10.15
C HIS A 119 8.24 -23.91 -9.78
N GLY A 120 7.65 -23.27 -8.78
CA GLY A 120 6.33 -23.62 -8.26
C GLY A 120 5.17 -22.90 -8.95
N ASP A 121 5.39 -21.68 -9.46
CA ASP A 121 4.33 -20.85 -10.08
C ASP A 121 4.93 -19.80 -11.03
N ALA A 122 4.30 -19.58 -12.19
CA ALA A 122 4.79 -18.64 -13.20
C ALA A 122 4.57 -17.19 -12.76
N GLY A 123 5.62 -16.36 -12.87
CA GLY A 123 5.58 -14.94 -12.52
C GLY A 123 5.40 -14.02 -13.73
N LEU A 124 4.57 -12.99 -13.62
CA LEU A 124 4.42 -11.94 -14.63
C LEU A 124 4.38 -10.54 -13.98
N THR A 125 5.00 -9.56 -14.62
CA THR A 125 4.92 -8.14 -14.23
C THR A 125 3.47 -7.67 -14.21
N GLY A 126 3.09 -6.89 -13.19
CA GLY A 126 1.74 -6.30 -13.12
C GLY A 126 0.64 -7.27 -12.68
N ARG A 127 0.98 -8.42 -12.08
CA ARG A 127 -0.01 -9.36 -11.51
C ARG A 127 -0.22 -9.21 -10.01
N LYS A 128 0.24 -8.10 -9.42
CA LYS A 128 0.14 -7.78 -7.99
C LYS A 128 -0.30 -6.33 -7.75
N ILE A 129 -1.03 -5.73 -8.70
CA ILE A 129 -1.42 -4.30 -8.69
C ILE A 129 -2.17 -3.85 -7.42
N ILE A 130 -2.93 -4.75 -6.81
CA ILE A 130 -3.64 -4.49 -5.55
C ILE A 130 -2.69 -4.49 -4.34
N ILE A 131 -1.67 -5.36 -4.35
CA ILE A 131 -0.59 -5.37 -3.36
C ILE A 131 0.35 -4.18 -3.58
N ASP A 132 0.53 -3.72 -4.82
CA ASP A 132 1.32 -2.52 -5.10
C ASP A 132 0.64 -1.23 -4.60
N THR A 133 -0.68 -1.27 -4.35
CA THR A 133 -1.49 -0.10 -4.03
C THR A 133 -2.05 -0.13 -2.60
N TYR A 134 -3.34 -0.42 -2.44
CA TYR A 134 -4.08 -0.15 -1.20
C TYR A 134 -4.70 -1.40 -0.58
N GLY A 135 -4.37 -2.61 -1.09
CA GLY A 135 -4.98 -3.84 -0.57
C GLY A 135 -6.50 -3.84 -0.73
N GLU A 136 -6.98 -3.46 -1.92
CA GLU A 136 -8.38 -3.34 -2.36
C GLU A 136 -9.14 -2.10 -1.85
N TRP A 137 -8.65 -1.44 -0.79
CA TRP A 137 -9.24 -0.18 -0.34
C TRP A 137 -9.15 0.92 -1.41
N GLY A 138 -10.11 1.84 -1.38
CA GLY A 138 -10.24 2.86 -2.43
C GLY A 138 -10.68 2.20 -3.74
N ALA A 139 -9.85 2.30 -4.79
CA ALA A 139 -10.09 1.66 -6.07
C ALA A 139 -8.78 1.50 -6.86
N HIS A 140 -8.83 0.79 -7.98
CA HIS A 140 -7.70 0.64 -8.89
C HIS A 140 -8.12 0.87 -10.36
N GLY A 141 -7.26 1.55 -11.13
CA GLY A 141 -7.56 1.89 -12.54
C GLY A 141 -7.16 0.82 -13.56
N GLY A 142 -6.68 -0.34 -13.10
CA GLY A 142 -6.21 -1.46 -13.92
C GLY A 142 -4.74 -1.40 -14.37
N GLY A 143 -4.15 -0.22 -14.51
CA GLY A 143 -2.77 -0.06 -14.99
C GLY A 143 -1.70 -0.52 -13.98
N ALA A 144 -0.86 -1.47 -14.37
CA ALA A 144 0.33 -1.85 -13.60
C ALA A 144 1.40 -0.75 -13.56
N PHE A 145 2.27 -0.76 -12.54
CA PHE A 145 3.32 0.27 -12.39
C PHE A 145 4.70 -0.17 -12.86
N SER A 146 5.18 -1.34 -12.42
CA SER A 146 6.54 -1.82 -12.70
C SER A 146 6.80 -2.00 -14.20
N GLY A 147 8.00 -1.64 -14.64
CA GLY A 147 8.42 -1.67 -16.05
C GLY A 147 8.03 -0.43 -16.89
N LYS A 148 7.37 0.58 -16.30
CA LYS A 148 6.92 1.78 -17.02
C LYS A 148 7.69 3.03 -16.60
N ASP A 149 8.21 3.78 -17.56
CA ASP A 149 8.77 5.11 -17.30
C ASP A 149 7.66 6.12 -16.93
N PRO A 150 7.97 7.27 -16.32
CA PRO A 150 6.95 8.17 -15.75
C PRO A 150 6.13 8.95 -16.78
N THR A 151 6.42 8.83 -18.09
CA THR A 151 5.50 9.33 -19.12
C THR A 151 4.20 8.52 -19.17
N LYS A 152 4.19 7.29 -18.62
CA LYS A 152 3.01 6.42 -18.58
C LYS A 152 2.16 6.82 -17.37
N VAL A 153 1.02 7.43 -17.68
CA VAL A 153 0.10 8.00 -16.69
C VAL A 153 -0.46 6.96 -15.71
N ASP A 154 -0.43 5.67 -16.04
CA ASP A 154 -0.71 4.59 -15.08
C ASP A 154 0.12 4.70 -13.81
N ARG A 155 1.40 5.07 -13.92
CA ARG A 155 2.32 5.23 -12.78
C ARG A 155 2.30 6.66 -12.26
N SER A 156 2.65 7.64 -13.09
CA SER A 156 2.78 9.04 -12.66
C SER A 156 1.43 9.61 -12.19
N GLY A 157 0.37 9.32 -12.95
CA GLY A 157 -0.99 9.70 -12.60
C GLY A 157 -1.51 9.01 -11.34
N ALA A 158 -1.11 7.77 -11.02
CA ALA A 158 -1.44 7.12 -9.75
C ALA A 158 -0.66 7.71 -8.56
N TYR A 159 0.61 8.07 -8.77
CA TYR A 159 1.45 8.67 -7.73
C TYR A 159 0.95 10.07 -7.35
N ILE A 160 0.58 10.91 -8.32
CA ILE A 160 0.10 12.27 -8.00
C ILE A 160 -1.24 12.24 -7.28
N VAL A 161 -2.14 11.31 -7.60
CA VAL A 161 -3.42 11.19 -6.87
C VAL A 161 -3.24 10.57 -5.49
N ARG A 162 -2.21 9.73 -5.26
CA ARG A 162 -1.79 9.35 -3.90
C ARG A 162 -1.36 10.60 -3.13
N GLN A 163 -0.51 11.44 -3.71
CA GLN A 163 -0.07 12.67 -3.07
C GLN A 163 -1.26 13.59 -2.75
N ALA A 164 -2.22 13.73 -3.68
CA ALA A 164 -3.41 14.54 -3.48
C ALA A 164 -4.30 13.99 -2.34
N ALA A 165 -4.65 12.70 -2.37
CA ALA A 165 -5.45 12.07 -1.32
C ALA A 165 -4.78 12.15 0.05
N LYS A 166 -3.48 11.84 0.12
CA LYS A 166 -2.67 11.95 1.34
C LYS A 166 -2.66 13.38 1.87
N SER A 167 -2.53 14.36 0.98
CA SER A 167 -2.51 15.79 1.32
C SER A 167 -3.85 16.28 1.87
N VAL A 168 -4.98 15.80 1.33
CA VAL A 168 -6.32 16.11 1.87
C VAL A 168 -6.46 15.61 3.32
N VAL A 169 -6.11 14.36 3.57
CA VAL A 169 -6.22 13.75 4.91
C VAL A 169 -5.23 14.39 5.89
N ALA A 170 -3.97 14.54 5.48
CA ALA A 170 -2.92 15.15 6.31
C ALA A 170 -3.20 16.63 6.64
N SER A 171 -3.89 17.36 5.77
CA SER A 171 -4.32 18.75 6.03
C SER A 171 -5.57 18.81 6.92
N GLY A 172 -6.10 17.67 7.36
CA GLY A 172 -7.26 17.58 8.22
C GLY A 172 -8.57 17.98 7.55
N LEU A 173 -8.62 17.97 6.21
CA LEU A 173 -9.82 18.32 5.44
C LEU A 173 -10.83 17.18 5.38
N ALA A 174 -10.36 15.93 5.52
CA ALA A 174 -11.17 14.73 5.62
C ALA A 174 -10.44 13.66 6.43
N ARG A 175 -11.15 12.64 6.88
CA ARG A 175 -10.54 11.46 7.54
C ARG A 175 -10.15 10.39 6.53
N ARG A 176 -10.88 10.32 5.40
CA ARG A 176 -10.64 9.44 4.26
C ARG A 176 -10.85 10.20 2.96
N CYS A 177 -10.09 9.87 1.94
CA CYS A 177 -10.19 10.52 0.65
C CYS A 177 -9.82 9.54 -0.47
N ILE A 178 -10.67 9.45 -1.50
CA ILE A 178 -10.34 8.86 -2.78
C ILE A 178 -10.30 9.96 -3.85
N VAL A 179 -9.29 9.92 -4.70
CA VAL A 179 -9.12 10.82 -5.84
C VAL A 179 -8.98 10.00 -7.11
N GLN A 180 -9.76 10.30 -8.15
CA GLN A 180 -9.62 9.70 -9.46
C GLN A 180 -9.12 10.73 -10.47
N VAL A 181 -8.27 10.30 -11.40
CA VAL A 181 -7.88 11.07 -12.60
C VAL A 181 -7.91 10.18 -13.84
N SER A 182 -8.33 10.73 -14.98
CA SER A 182 -8.34 10.03 -16.28
C SER A 182 -7.71 10.86 -17.40
N TYR A 183 -7.21 10.21 -18.45
CA TYR A 183 -6.50 10.85 -19.56
C TYR A 183 -6.89 10.23 -20.90
N ALA A 184 -6.79 11.04 -21.96
CA ALA A 184 -6.72 10.57 -23.34
C ALA A 184 -5.27 10.58 -23.82
N ILE A 185 -4.92 9.64 -24.70
CA ILE A 185 -3.59 9.63 -25.33
C ILE A 185 -3.38 10.91 -26.15
N GLY A 186 -2.23 11.57 -25.96
CA GLY A 186 -1.89 12.83 -26.65
C GLY A 186 -2.52 14.10 -26.07
N VAL A 187 -3.40 13.99 -25.06
CA VAL A 187 -4.02 15.15 -24.40
C VAL A 187 -3.29 15.44 -23.08
N PRO A 188 -2.70 16.64 -22.89
CA PRO A 188 -1.96 16.95 -21.66
C PRO A 188 -2.85 17.05 -20.42
N GLU A 189 -4.01 17.68 -20.54
CA GLU A 189 -4.93 17.88 -19.42
C GLU A 189 -5.72 16.61 -19.10
N PRO A 190 -6.08 16.35 -17.84
CA PRO A 190 -6.93 15.22 -17.49
C PRO A 190 -8.35 15.43 -18.05
N LEU A 191 -8.96 14.35 -18.54
CA LEU A 191 -10.35 14.38 -19.01
C LEU A 191 -11.34 14.51 -17.85
N SER A 192 -11.00 13.90 -16.71
CA SER A 192 -11.81 13.99 -15.49
C SER A 192 -10.93 13.96 -14.25
N VAL A 193 -11.40 14.65 -13.21
CA VAL A 193 -10.89 14.56 -11.84
C VAL A 193 -12.10 14.41 -10.92
N PHE A 194 -12.07 13.43 -10.03
CA PHE A 194 -13.13 13.15 -9.06
C PHE A 194 -12.56 12.99 -7.66
N VAL A 195 -13.33 13.41 -6.66
CA VAL A 195 -12.99 13.34 -5.23
C VAL A 195 -14.21 12.85 -4.47
N ASP A 196 -14.00 11.93 -3.53
CA ASP A 196 -14.99 11.51 -2.55
C ASP A 196 -14.31 11.31 -1.19
N THR A 197 -14.87 11.93 -0.15
CA THR A 197 -14.34 11.84 1.22
C THR A 197 -15.06 10.82 2.09
N TYR A 198 -15.91 9.98 1.52
CA TYR A 198 -16.73 9.01 2.22
C TYR A 198 -17.57 9.64 3.31
N LYS A 199 -18.05 10.88 3.09
CA LYS A 199 -18.79 11.70 4.07
C LYS A 199 -17.96 12.15 5.29
N THR A 200 -16.64 12.03 5.23
CA THR A 200 -15.74 12.45 6.31
C THR A 200 -15.13 13.85 6.12
N GLY A 201 -15.44 14.50 5.00
CA GLY A 201 -14.98 15.85 4.69
C GLY A 201 -15.52 16.89 5.67
N LYS A 202 -14.65 17.82 6.11
CA LYS A 202 -15.03 19.00 6.90
C LYS A 202 -15.60 20.13 6.03
N ILE A 203 -15.38 20.05 4.73
CA ILE A 203 -15.93 20.92 3.70
C ILE A 203 -16.48 20.04 2.56
N PRO A 204 -17.39 20.55 1.71
CA PRO A 204 -17.93 19.80 0.59
C PRO A 204 -16.86 19.24 -0.36
N ASP A 205 -17.08 18.03 -0.89
CA ASP A 205 -16.13 17.37 -1.81
C ASP A 205 -15.85 18.19 -3.07
N LYS A 206 -16.81 19.00 -3.55
CA LYS A 206 -16.61 19.94 -4.66
C LYS A 206 -15.56 21.02 -4.37
N ASP A 207 -15.44 21.44 -3.11
CA ASP A 207 -14.50 22.47 -2.68
C ASP A 207 -13.11 21.86 -2.48
N ILE A 208 -13.05 20.61 -1.99
CA ILE A 208 -11.81 19.81 -1.95
C ILE A 208 -11.30 19.54 -3.37
N LEU A 209 -12.19 19.22 -4.31
CA LEU A 209 -11.85 19.08 -5.73
C LEU A 209 -11.25 20.37 -6.31
N ALA A 210 -11.85 21.53 -6.00
CA ALA A 210 -11.32 22.82 -6.42
C ALA A 210 -9.91 23.07 -5.85
N LEU A 211 -9.70 22.81 -4.55
CA LEU A 211 -8.38 22.91 -3.91
C LEU A 211 -7.36 21.97 -4.55
N ILE A 212 -7.74 20.73 -4.86
CA ILE A 212 -6.86 19.78 -5.55
C ILE A 212 -6.48 20.32 -6.93
N LYS A 213 -7.44 20.78 -7.73
CA LYS A 213 -7.17 21.29 -9.08
C LYS A 213 -6.31 22.56 -9.08
N GLU A 214 -6.41 23.39 -8.04
CA GLU A 214 -5.57 24.59 -7.87
C GLU A 214 -4.14 24.25 -7.44
N ASN A 215 -3.95 23.19 -6.64
CA ASN A 215 -2.66 22.88 -6.02
C ASN A 215 -1.87 21.76 -6.70
N PHE A 216 -2.48 20.99 -7.61
CA PHE A 216 -1.83 19.88 -8.29
C PHE A 216 -1.92 20.04 -9.81
N ASP A 217 -0.75 20.06 -10.46
CA ASP A 217 -0.66 20.04 -11.92
C ASP A 217 -0.71 18.60 -12.41
N PHE A 218 -1.83 18.23 -13.02
CA PHE A 218 -2.09 16.88 -13.51
C PHE A 218 -1.52 16.62 -14.91
N ARG A 219 -0.84 17.56 -15.56
CA ARG A 219 -0.23 17.30 -16.86
C ARG A 219 0.93 16.31 -16.72
N PRO A 220 1.01 15.22 -17.52
CA PRO A 220 2.02 14.17 -17.32
C PRO A 220 3.47 14.65 -17.27
N GLY A 221 3.81 15.64 -18.10
CA GLY A 221 5.15 16.27 -18.08
C GLY A 221 5.43 16.99 -16.76
N MET A 222 4.44 17.69 -16.22
CA MET A 222 4.56 18.42 -14.97
C MET A 222 4.58 17.49 -13.76
N ILE A 223 3.80 16.41 -13.76
CA ILE A 223 3.88 15.36 -12.73
C ILE A 223 5.29 14.78 -12.67
N ALA A 224 5.87 14.44 -13.84
CA ALA A 224 7.20 13.86 -13.90
C ALA A 224 8.29 14.79 -13.36
N ILE A 225 8.15 16.10 -13.53
CA ILE A 225 9.06 17.12 -13.00
C ILE A 225 8.82 17.34 -11.50
N ASN A 226 7.57 17.62 -11.10
CA ASN A 226 7.21 17.98 -9.73
C ASN A 226 7.47 16.85 -8.72
N LEU A 227 7.36 15.60 -9.16
CA LEU A 227 7.68 14.41 -8.35
C LEU A 227 9.11 13.89 -8.63
N ASP A 228 9.89 14.58 -9.45
CA ASP A 228 11.26 14.20 -9.82
C ASP A 228 11.39 12.74 -10.28
N LEU A 229 10.47 12.31 -11.14
CA LEU A 229 10.31 10.90 -11.52
C LEU A 229 11.34 10.44 -12.56
N LYS A 230 12.04 11.36 -13.22
CA LYS A 230 13.11 11.02 -14.17
C LYS A 230 14.48 10.90 -13.49
N ARG A 231 14.60 11.19 -12.18
CA ARG A 231 15.82 11.00 -11.42
C ARG A 231 16.32 9.55 -11.55
N GLY A 232 17.46 9.39 -12.20
CA GLY A 232 18.18 8.13 -12.31
C GLY A 232 18.97 7.79 -11.04
N GLY A 233 19.52 6.59 -10.98
CA GLY A 233 20.30 6.12 -9.82
C GLY A 233 19.44 5.64 -8.64
N ASN A 234 20.09 5.26 -7.55
CA ASN A 234 19.51 4.86 -6.25
C ASN A 234 18.45 3.75 -6.25
N PHE A 235 18.29 3.04 -7.38
CA PHE A 235 17.33 1.96 -7.54
C PHE A 235 15.90 2.35 -7.14
N ARG A 236 15.53 3.63 -7.29
CA ARG A 236 14.25 4.21 -6.83
C ARG A 236 13.04 3.34 -7.17
N TYR A 237 12.88 2.97 -8.44
CA TYR A 237 11.77 2.14 -8.89
C TYR A 237 11.90 0.64 -8.58
N GLN A 238 13.11 0.16 -8.30
CA GLN A 238 13.28 -1.21 -7.82
C GLN A 238 12.83 -1.31 -6.36
N LYS A 239 13.12 -0.28 -5.54
CA LYS A 239 12.62 -0.18 -4.17
C LYS A 239 11.10 -0.20 -4.10
N THR A 240 10.39 0.36 -5.08
CA THR A 240 8.91 0.35 -5.12
C THR A 240 8.32 -1.01 -5.48
N ALA A 241 9.07 -1.87 -6.19
CA ALA A 241 8.55 -3.09 -6.81
C ALA A 241 8.28 -4.25 -5.83
N ALA A 242 8.53 -4.05 -4.54
CA ALA A 242 8.14 -4.95 -3.47
C ALA A 242 7.71 -4.12 -2.25
N TYR A 243 6.79 -4.68 -1.47
CA TYR A 243 6.26 -4.08 -0.25
C TYR A 243 5.48 -2.76 -0.46
N GLY A 244 4.79 -2.65 -1.60
CA GLY A 244 3.91 -1.54 -1.91
C GLY A 244 4.63 -0.28 -2.41
N HIS A 245 3.93 0.49 -3.25
CA HIS A 245 4.41 1.78 -3.76
C HIS A 245 4.10 2.96 -2.83
N PHE A 246 3.17 2.78 -1.90
CA PHE A 246 2.59 3.85 -1.07
C PHE A 246 2.77 3.59 0.42
N GLY A 247 2.66 4.65 1.24
CA GLY A 247 2.77 4.58 2.70
C GLY A 247 4.18 4.26 3.21
N ARG A 248 5.22 4.79 2.53
CA ARG A 248 6.62 4.51 2.82
C ARG A 248 7.41 5.81 2.92
N ASP A 249 8.29 5.90 3.91
CA ASP A 249 9.00 7.14 4.25
C ASP A 249 10.37 7.29 3.59
N ASP A 250 10.68 6.45 2.61
CA ASP A 250 11.91 6.60 1.81
C ASP A 250 11.86 7.96 1.07
N PRO A 251 12.89 8.81 1.18
CA PRO A 251 12.89 10.14 0.55
C PRO A 251 12.83 10.09 -0.98
N ASP A 252 13.12 8.94 -1.60
CA ASP A 252 12.87 8.73 -3.01
C ASP A 252 11.38 8.61 -3.34
N PHE A 253 10.46 8.50 -2.40
CA PHE A 253 9.02 8.43 -2.67
C PHE A 253 8.38 9.81 -2.50
N THR A 254 8.77 10.72 -3.39
CA THR A 254 8.33 12.12 -3.38
C THR A 254 6.81 12.31 -3.40
N TRP A 255 6.03 11.33 -3.88
CA TRP A 255 4.57 11.34 -3.83
C TRP A 255 3.99 11.11 -2.42
N GLU A 256 4.80 10.64 -1.46
CA GLU A 256 4.42 10.54 -0.05
C GLU A 256 4.66 11.86 0.71
N ILE A 257 5.30 12.86 0.09
CA ILE A 257 5.49 14.19 0.67
C ILE A 257 4.17 14.96 0.57
N VAL A 258 3.64 15.36 1.73
CA VAL A 258 2.38 16.09 1.86
C VAL A 258 2.53 17.52 1.32
N LYS A 259 1.56 17.95 0.50
CA LYS A 259 1.34 19.36 0.19
C LYS A 259 0.24 19.88 1.10
N HIS A 260 0.54 20.83 1.98
CA HIS A 260 -0.47 21.38 2.89
C HIS A 260 -1.52 22.19 2.11
N LEU A 261 -2.78 21.81 2.24
CA LEU A 261 -3.92 22.46 1.60
C LEU A 261 -4.64 23.34 2.62
N LYS A 262 -4.94 24.58 2.24
CA LYS A 262 -5.70 25.52 3.06
C LYS A 262 -6.99 25.92 2.33
N PRO A 263 -8.16 25.79 2.96
CA PRO A 263 -9.39 26.40 2.42
C PRO A 263 -9.19 27.91 2.27
N LYS A 264 -9.78 28.51 1.23
CA LYS A 264 -9.89 29.97 1.16
C LYS A 264 -10.84 30.42 2.27
N ALA A 265 -10.43 31.47 2.99
CA ALA A 265 -11.21 32.07 4.07
C ALA A 265 -12.53 32.66 3.56
#